data_AF-A0A962LI56-F1
#
_entry.id   AF-A0A962LI56-F1
#
_cell.length_a   1.000
_cell.length_b   1.000
_cell.length_c   1.000
_cell.angle_alpha   90.00
_cell.angle_beta   90.00
_cell.angle_gamma   90.00
#
_symmetry.space_group_name_H-M   'P 1'
#
loop_
_entity.id
_entity.type
_entity.pdbx_description
1 polymer ?
#
loop_
_entity_poly.entity_id
_entity_poly.type
_entity_poly.pdbx_seq_one_letter_code
_entity_poly.pdbx_strand_id
1 'polypeptide(L)' 'MKPGTDITPIRDFLYCATPLAWVEWALANPEILLVDHANCEKKAASTAVNLMYRYVGHHRLLTRLSRL' A
#
# COMPACT_ATOMS: atom_id res chain seq x y z
N MET A 1 2.27 -21.61 18.39
CA MET A 1 1.42 -20.73 17.55
C MET A 1 1.95 -19.31 17.73
N LYS A 2 2.41 -18.62 16.68
CA LYS A 2 2.88 -17.22 16.82
C LYS A 2 1.69 -16.35 17.24
N PRO A 3 1.83 -15.44 18.22
CA PRO A 3 0.79 -14.46 18.49
C PRO A 3 0.53 -13.67 17.20
N GLY A 4 -0.75 -13.47 16.87
CA GLY A 4 -1.14 -12.70 15.70
C GLY A 4 -0.64 -11.26 15.82
N THR A 5 -0.23 -10.66 14.70
CA THR A 5 0.13 -9.23 14.64
C THR A 5 -1.06 -8.38 15.06
N ASP A 6 -0.86 -7.43 15.98
CA ASP A 6 -1.89 -6.46 16.35
C ASP A 6 -2.14 -5.50 15.18
N ILE A 7 -3.38 -5.50 14.68
CA ILE A 7 -3.84 -4.63 13.58
C ILE A 7 -4.88 -3.60 14.05
N THR A 8 -5.12 -3.48 15.36
CA THR A 8 -6.03 -2.48 15.94
C THR A 8 -5.72 -1.06 15.44
N PRO A 9 -4.44 -0.61 15.37
CA PRO A 9 -4.12 0.72 14.86
C PRO A 9 -4.55 0.96 13.41
N ILE A 10 -4.58 -0.08 12.58
CA ILE A 10 -5.01 0.02 11.17
C ILE A 10 -6.53 0.19 11.11
N ARG A 11 -7.26 -0.57 11.94
CA ARG A 11 -8.73 -0.50 12.00
C ARG A 11 -9.21 0.83 12.56
N ASP A 12 -8.49 1.41 13.52
CA ASP A 12 -8.82 2.71 14.10
C ASP A 12 -8.48 3.87 13.15
N PHE A 13 -7.45 3.71 12.29
CA PHE A 13 -7.08 4.70 11.29
C PHE A 13 -8.05 4.71 10.09
N LEU A 14 -8.53 3.54 9.65
CA LEU A 14 -9.41 3.42 8.49
C LEU A 14 -10.88 3.61 8.86
N TYR A 15 -11.63 4.30 7.99
CA TYR A 15 -13.03 4.62 8.26
C TYR A 15 -13.96 3.40 8.31
N CYS A 16 -13.69 2.37 7.50
CA CYS A 16 -14.50 1.16 7.45
C CYS A 16 -13.67 -0.06 7.05
N ALA A 17 -14.19 -1.25 7.34
CA ALA A 17 -13.63 -2.51 6.86
C ALA A 17 -13.94 -2.71 5.37
N THR A 18 -13.08 -3.48 4.68
CA THR A 18 -13.33 -3.91 3.30
C THR A 18 -14.67 -4.67 3.21
N PRO A 19 -15.62 -4.24 2.36
CA PRO A 19 -16.89 -4.93 2.22
C PRO A 19 -16.71 -6.38 1.72
N LEU A 20 -17.54 -7.30 2.23
CA LEU A 20 -17.45 -8.73 1.87
C LEU A 20 -17.63 -8.96 0.36
N ALA A 21 -18.55 -8.23 -0.28
CA ALA A 21 -18.78 -8.33 -1.72
C ALA A 21 -17.52 -8.01 -2.57
N TRP A 22 -16.64 -7.12 -2.10
CA TRP A 22 -15.37 -6.86 -2.77
C TRP A 22 -14.42 -8.05 -2.65
N VAL A 23 -14.38 -8.69 -1.47
CA VAL A 23 -13.55 -9.89 -1.23
C VAL A 23 -14.03 -11.05 -2.10
N GLU A 24 -15.34 -11.28 -2.16
CA GLU A 24 -15.95 -12.32 -3.00
C GLU A 24 -15.62 -12.10 -4.49
N TRP A 25 -15.72 -10.85 -4.96
CA TRP A 25 -15.35 -10.50 -6.32
C TRP A 25 -13.86 -10.73 -6.59
N ALA A 26 -12.98 -10.31 -5.66
CA ALA A 26 -11.54 -10.48 -5.79
C ALA A 26 -11.12 -11.96 -5.85
N LEU A 27 -11.78 -12.82 -5.05
CA LEU A 27 -11.55 -14.27 -5.07
C LEU A 27 -12.01 -14.92 -6.39
N ALA A 28 -13.07 -14.39 -7.01
CA ALA A 28 -13.54 -14.86 -8.31
C ALA A 28 -12.70 -14.34 -9.49
N ASN A 29 -11.93 -13.25 -9.31
CA ASN A 29 -11.18 -12.58 -10.38
C ASN A 29 -9.68 -12.36 -10.01
N PRO A 30 -8.94 -13.41 -9.63
CA PRO A 30 -7.59 -13.26 -9.08
C PRO A 30 -6.58 -12.69 -10.10
N GLU A 31 -6.69 -13.03 -11.39
CA GLU A 31 -5.75 -12.51 -12.41
C GLU A 31 -5.87 -10.99 -12.56
N ILE A 32 -7.10 -10.46 -12.62
CA ILE A 32 -7.34 -9.01 -12.73
C ILE A 32 -6.80 -8.30 -11.49
N LEU A 33 -7.07 -8.86 -10.30
CA LEU A 33 -6.55 -8.32 -9.05
C LEU A 33 -5.02 -8.28 -9.04
N LEU A 34 -4.35 -9.35 -9.50
CA LEU A 34 -2.89 -9.42 -9.53
C LEU A 34 -2.27 -8.43 -10.52
N VAL A 35 -2.89 -8.23 -11.69
CA VAL A 35 -2.45 -7.22 -12.65
C VAL A 35 -2.59 -5.81 -12.06
N ASP A 36 -3.72 -5.50 -11.44
CA ASP A 36 -3.90 -4.18 -10.80
C ASP A 36 -2.96 -3.99 -9.60
N HIS A 37 -2.72 -5.04 -8.80
CA HIS A 37 -1.75 -5.02 -7.72
C HIS A 37 -0.34 -4.68 -8.23
N ALA A 38 0.14 -5.34 -9.29
CA ALA A 38 1.45 -5.05 -9.87
C ALA A 38 1.55 -3.59 -10.35
N ASN A 39 0.47 -3.04 -10.90
CA ASN A 39 0.41 -1.63 -11.27
C ASN A 39 0.41 -0.70 -10.05
N CYS A 40 -0.27 -1.07 -8.97
CA CYS A 40 -0.27 -0.33 -7.71
C CYS A 40 1.13 -0.25 -7.09
N GLU A 41 1.89 -1.34 -7.08
CA GLU A 41 3.28 -1.35 -6.61
C GLU A 41 4.17 -0.41 -7.45
N LYS A 42 4.06 -0.48 -8.78
CA LYS A 42 4.78 0.44 -9.67
C LYS A 42 4.40 1.90 -9.41
N LYS A 43 3.12 2.19 -9.20
CA LYS A 43 2.63 3.55 -8.89
C LYS A 43 3.15 4.04 -7.53
N ALA A 44 3.23 3.18 -6.51
CA ALA A 44 3.77 3.52 -5.21
C ALA A 44 5.26 3.92 -5.29
N ALA A 45 6.09 3.10 -5.95
CA ALA A 45 7.49 3.41 -6.21
C ALA A 45 7.66 4.71 -7.03
N SER A 46 6.87 4.88 -8.09
CA SER A 46 6.90 6.09 -8.92
C SER A 46 6.52 7.33 -8.11
N THR A 47 5.56 7.22 -7.20
CA THR A 47 5.16 8.32 -6.30
C THR A 47 6.29 8.69 -5.35
N ALA A 48 6.99 7.71 -4.77
CA ALA A 48 8.15 7.95 -3.91
C ALA A 48 9.25 8.72 -4.67
N VAL A 49 9.59 8.29 -5.89
CA VAL A 49 10.57 8.96 -6.75
C VAL A 49 10.14 10.39 -7.09
N ASN A 50 8.87 10.61 -7.43
CA ASN A 50 8.34 11.95 -7.72
C ASN A 50 8.46 12.89 -6.51
N LEU A 51 8.16 12.39 -5.30
CA LEU A 51 8.33 13.16 -4.07
C LEU A 51 9.80 13.47 -3.79
N MET A 52 10.72 12.55 -4.08
CA MET A 52 12.16 12.80 -3.94
C MET A 52 12.64 13.93 -4.85
N TYR A 53 12.22 13.94 -6.13
CA TYR A 53 12.54 15.03 -7.06
C TYR A 53 11.89 16.36 -6.67
N ARG A 54 10.69 16.33 -6.08
CA ARG A 54 9.98 17.54 -5.64
C ARG A 54 10.62 18.18 -4.40
N TYR A 55 11.22 17.37 -3.52
CA TYR A 55 11.71 17.82 -2.21
C TYR A 55 13.21 17.51 -2.01
N VAL A 56 14.05 17.87 -2.99
CA VAL A 56 15.50 17.57 -3.01
C VAL A 56 16.29 18.04 -1.77
N GLY A 57 15.85 19.11 -1.09
CA GLY A 57 16.50 19.59 0.14
C GLY A 57 16.14 18.81 1.41
N HIS A 58 15.16 17.90 1.37
CA HIS A 58 14.65 17.21 2.55
C HIS A 58 15.36 15.86 2.75
N HIS A 59 16.63 15.88 3.16
CA HIS A 59 17.47 14.67 3.25
C HIS A 59 16.83 13.50 4.01
N ARG A 60 16.17 13.75 5.14
CA ARG A 60 15.47 12.67 5.90
C ARG A 60 14.34 12.01 5.11
N LEU A 61 13.62 12.78 4.29
CA LEU A 61 12.57 12.27 3.42
C LEU A 61 13.18 11.42 2.30
N LEU A 62 14.25 11.92 1.67
CA LEU A 62 14.95 11.21 0.60
C LEU A 62 15.44 9.83 1.06
N THR A 63 16.10 9.75 2.21
CA THR A 63 16.60 8.47 2.76
C THR A 63 15.49 7.48 3.10
N ARG A 64 14.31 7.97 3.51
CA ARG A 64 13.16 7.10 3.80
C ARG A 64 12.51 6.60 2.51
N LEU A 65 12.25 7.49 1.56
CA LEU A 65 11.57 7.15 0.30
C LEU A 65 12.42 6.27 -0.63
N SER A 66 13.75 6.36 -0.57
CA SER A 66 14.63 5.51 -1.39
C SER A 66 14.64 4.03 -0.96
N ARG A 67 14.09 3.71 0.21
CA ARG A 67 14.04 2.36 0.81
C ARG A 67 12.61 1.82 0.92
N LEU A 68 11.63 2.58 0.42
CA LEU A 68 10.21 2.23 0.45
C LEU A 68 9.92 1.09 -0.52
#